data_AF-A0A7X3LHH7-F1
#
_entry.id   AF-A0A7X3LHH7-F1
#
_cell.length_a   1.000
_cell.length_b   1.000
_cell.length_c   1.000
_cell.angle_alpha   90.00
_cell.angle_beta   90.00
_cell.angle_gamma   90.00
#
_symmetry.space_group_name_H-M   'P 1'
#
loop_
_entity.id
_entity.type
_entity.pdbx_description
1 polymer ?
#
loop_
_entity_poly.entity_id
_entity_poly.type
_entity_poly.pdbx_seq_one_letter_code
_entity_poly.pdbx_strand_id
1 'polypeptide(L)' 'MGNDMSVILTEKTPSGDLRRIEERSWSMNMVAALEHVNYLVVGGQEYEAIEGRLNVDEGKLELLLVRIRNE' A
#
# COMPACT_ATOMS: atom_id res chain seq x y z
N MET A 1 2.34 -24.02 -1.82
CA MET A 1 2.50 -23.03 -2.90
C MET A 1 1.86 -21.76 -2.38
N GLY A 2 2.63 -20.70 -2.18
CA GLY A 2 2.18 -19.52 -1.44
C GLY A 2 1.17 -18.72 -2.25
N ASN A 3 -0.02 -18.48 -1.68
CA ASN A 3 -1.03 -17.59 -2.24
C ASN A 3 -0.66 -16.13 -1.94
N ASP A 4 0.60 -15.75 -2.06
CA ASP A 4 1.03 -14.39 -1.71
C ASP A 4 0.88 -13.46 -2.91
N MET A 5 0.41 -12.24 -2.68
CA MET A 5 0.23 -11.20 -3.70
C MET A 5 1.36 -10.19 -3.62
N SER A 6 1.93 -9.78 -4.76
CA SER A 6 2.89 -8.66 -4.77
C SER A 6 2.13 -7.35 -4.58
N VAL A 7 2.55 -6.57 -3.58
CA VAL A 7 1.94 -5.27 -3.25
C VAL A 7 2.96 -4.16 -3.40
N ILE A 8 2.63 -3.15 -4.21
CA ILE A 8 3.42 -1.93 -4.39
C ILE A 8 2.82 -0.82 -3.53
N LEU A 9 3.66 -0.16 -2.72
CA LEU A 9 3.26 0.97 -1.90
C LEU A 9 3.85 2.25 -2.52
N THR A 10 2.99 3.22 -2.82
CA THR A 10 3.38 4.53 -3.37
C THR A 10 2.87 5.64 -2.49
N GLU A 11 3.74 6.55 -2.08
CA GLU A 11 3.38 7.77 -1.38
C GLU A 11 3.03 8.88 -2.38
N LYS A 12 1.91 9.56 -2.15
CA LYS A 12 1.64 10.89 -2.71
C LYS A 12 2.19 11.93 -1.74
N THR A 13 3.20 12.67 -2.18
CA THR A 13 3.80 13.74 -1.36
C THR A 13 2.85 14.95 -1.27
N PRO A 14 3.10 15.89 -0.34
CA PRO A 14 2.31 17.13 -0.28
C PRO A 14 2.42 18.00 -1.54
N SER A 15 3.50 17.88 -2.31
CA SER A 15 3.64 18.55 -3.62
C SER A 15 2.82 17.88 -4.73
N GLY A 16 2.23 16.71 -4.45
CA GLY A 16 1.48 15.91 -5.41
C GLY A 16 2.32 14.90 -6.18
N ASP A 17 3.63 14.84 -5.93
CA ASP A 17 4.53 13.88 -6.57
C ASP A 17 4.26 12.45 -6.06
N LEU A 18 4.47 11.46 -6.92
CA LEU A 18 4.35 10.05 -6.57
C LEU A 18 5.73 9.45 -6.32
N ARG A 19 5.93 8.88 -5.14
CA ARG A 19 7.18 8.23 -4.73
C ARG A 19 6.91 6.80 -4.29
N ARG A 20 7.52 5.83 -4.97
CA ARG A 20 7.46 4.43 -4.53
C ARG A 20 8.18 4.28 -3.18
N ILE A 21 7.48 3.69 -2.21
CA ILE A 21 8.01 3.36 -0.89
C ILE A 21 8.70 1.99 -0.97
N GLU A 22 7.94 0.96 -1.33
CA GLU A 22 8.44 -0.42 -1.45
C GLU A 22 7.55 -1.30 -2.35
N GLU A 23 8.04 -2.48 -2.69
CA GLU A 23 7.26 -3.59 -3.25
C GLU A 23 7.59 -4.85 -2.44
N ARG A 24 6.56 -5.55 -1.94
CA ARG A 24 6.76 -6.76 -1.14
C ARG A 24 5.59 -7.73 -1.29
N SER A 25 5.86 -9.02 -1.07
CA SER A 25 4.82 -10.06 -1.04
C SER A 25 3.99 -9.98 0.24
N TRP A 26 2.67 -10.02 0.10
CA TRP A 26 1.71 -10.05 1.21
C TRP A 26 0.94 -11.36 1.18
N SER A 27 0.71 -11.94 2.35
CA SER A 27 -0.23 -13.06 2.46
C SER A 27 -1.65 -12.63 2.11
N MET A 28 -2.50 -13.56 1.66
CA MET A 28 -3.93 -13.27 1.42
C MET A 28 -4.64 -12.68 2.65
N ASN A 29 -4.24 -13.05 3.88
CA ASN A 29 -4.82 -12.49 5.09
C ASN A 29 -4.52 -10.98 5.23
N MET A 30 -3.31 -10.56 4.84
CA MET A 30 -2.95 -9.13 4.82
C MET A 30 -3.73 -8.37 3.74
N VAL A 31 -3.93 -8.98 2.56
CA VAL A 31 -4.72 -8.39 1.49
C VAL A 31 -6.19 -8.25 1.90
N ALA A 32 -6.78 -9.30 2.47
CA ALA A 32 -8.17 -9.27 2.96
C ALA A 32 -8.38 -8.25 4.08
N ALA A 33 -7.37 -8.02 4.93
CA ALA A 33 -7.45 -7.01 5.97
C ALA A 33 -7.64 -5.58 5.42
N LEU A 34 -7.22 -5.30 4.18
CA LEU A 34 -7.42 -4.00 3.52
C LEU A 34 -8.90 -3.62 3.37
N GLU A 35 -9.82 -4.59 3.37
CA GLU A 35 -11.27 -4.31 3.35
C GLU A 35 -11.77 -3.66 4.65
N HIS A 36 -10.96 -3.65 5.70
CA HIS A 36 -11.34 -3.22 7.05
C HIS A 36 -10.43 -2.15 7.64
N VAL A 37 -9.37 -1.73 6.93
CA VAL A 37 -8.40 -0.75 7.44
C VAL A 37 -8.23 0.42 6.49
N ASN A 38 -8.04 1.61 7.06
CA ASN A 38 -7.73 2.82 6.31
C ASN A 38 -6.27 3.22 6.43
N TYR A 39 -5.55 2.67 7.42
CA TYR A 39 -4.19 3.06 7.75
C TYR A 39 -3.24 1.88 7.70
N LEU A 40 -2.01 2.17 7.29
CA LEU A 40 -0.92 1.20 7.17
C LEU A 40 0.31 1.73 7.89
N VAL A 41 1.03 0.82 8.53
CA VAL A 41 2.35 1.13 9.12
C VAL A 41 3.43 0.46 8.28
N VAL A 42 4.36 1.27 7.77
CA VAL A 42 5.48 0.84 6.93
C VAL A 42 6.76 1.45 7.48
N GLY A 43 7.73 0.63 7.88
CA GLY A 43 8.98 1.12 8.46
C GLY A 43 8.82 1.99 9.71
N GLY A 44 7.75 1.76 10.49
CA GLY A 44 7.41 2.58 11.67
C GLY A 44 6.73 3.92 11.35
N GLN A 45 6.46 4.21 10.07
CA GLN A 45 5.71 5.38 9.64
C GLN A 45 4.26 4.99 9.32
N GLU A 46 3.31 5.75 9.82
CA GLU A 46 1.89 5.60 9.52
C GLU A 46 1.50 6.32 8.22
N TYR A 47 0.63 5.69 7.45
CA TYR A 47 0.11 6.16 6.19
C TYR A 47 -1.40 5.93 6.13
N GLU A 48 -2.14 6.88 5.57
CA GLU A 48 -3.53 6.68 5.15
C GLU A 48 -3.57 6.16 3.72
N ALA A 49 -4.35 5.12 3.47
CA ALA A 49 -4.63 4.63 2.12
C ALA A 49 -5.70 5.51 1.47
N ILE A 50 -5.35 6.08 0.32
CA ILE A 50 -6.30 6.86 -0.50
C ILE A 50 -7.02 5.95 -1.49
N GLU A 51 -6.27 5.08 -2.16
CA GLU A 51 -6.78 4.28 -3.26
C GLU A 51 -6.00 2.97 -3.39
N GLY A 52 -6.72 1.90 -3.73
CA GLY A 52 -6.14 0.62 -4.14
C GLY A 52 -6.43 0.36 -5.61
N ARG A 53 -5.40 -0.02 -6.36
CA ARG A 53 -5.49 -0.38 -7.78
C ARG A 53 -5.00 -1.81 -7.97
N LEU A 54 -5.87 -2.69 -8.48
CA LEU A 54 -5.45 -4.00 -8.95
C LEU A 54 -4.92 -3.87 -10.38
N ASN A 55 -3.61 -4.08 -10.56
CA ASN A 55 -2.97 -4.18 -11.86
C ASN A 55 -3.04 -5.63 -12.35
N VAL A 56 -4.02 -5.89 -13.23
CA VAL A 56 -4.30 -7.24 -13.73
C VAL A 56 -3.24 -7.74 -14.72
N ASP A 57 -2.54 -6.84 -15.40
CA ASP A 57 -1.51 -7.20 -16.36
C ASP A 57 -0.24 -7.70 -15.66
N GLU A 58 0.11 -7.07 -14.53
CA GLU A 58 1.27 -7.47 -13.72
C GLU A 58 0.91 -8.43 -12.57
N GLY A 59 -0.38 -8.62 -12.28
CA GLY A 59 -0.84 -9.43 -11.15
C GLY A 59 -0.49 -8.82 -9.79
N LYS A 60 -0.49 -7.49 -9.68
CA LYS A 60 -0.07 -6.75 -8.47
C LYS A 60 -1.20 -5.91 -7.90
N LEU A 61 -1.22 -5.79 -6.59
CA LEU A 61 -2.00 -4.76 -5.91
C LEU A 61 -1.12 -3.53 -5.70
N GLU A 62 -1.62 -2.36 -6.03
CA GLU A 62 -0.91 -1.10 -5.84
C GLU A 62 -1.71 -0.22 -4.88
N LEU A 63 -1.07 0.28 -3.83
CA LEU A 63 -1.69 1.18 -2.86
C LEU A 63 -1.09 2.58 -2.98
N LEU A 64 -1.98 3.57 -3.11
CA LEU A 64 -1.64 4.99 -3.03
C LEU A 64 -1.86 5.48 -1.60
N LEU A 65 -0.80 6.03 -1.00
CA LEU A 65 -0.73 6.35 0.41
C LEU A 65 -0.41 7.84 0.63
N VAL A 66 -0.91 8.43 1.70
CA VAL A 66 -0.43 9.73 2.22
C VAL A 66 0.16 9.54 3.61
N ARG A 67 1.34 10.11 3.84
CA ARG A 67 2.05 10.03 5.11
C ARG A 67 1.31 10.83 6.18
N ILE A 68 1.00 10.18 7.31
CA ILE A 68 0.50 10.86 8.50
C ILE A 68 1.68 11.53 9.21
N ARG A 69 1.58 12.83 9.43
CA ARG A 69 2.55 13.58 10.23
C ARG A 69 1.93 13.73 11.61
N ASN A 70 2.59 13.17 12.63
CA ASN A 70 2.26 13.53 14.01
C ASN A 70 2.60 15.01 14.14
N GLU A 71 1.60 15.82 14.49
CA GLU A 71 1.80 17.23 14.87
C GLU A 71 2.74 17.35 16.07
#